data_AF-B6GXK8-F1
#
_entry.id   AF-B6GXK8-F1
#
_cell.length_a   1.000
_cell.length_b   1.000
_cell.length_c   1.000
_cell.angle_alpha   90.00
_cell.angle_beta   90.00
_cell.angle_gamma   90.00
#
_symmetry.space_group_name_H-M   'P 1'
#
loop_
_entity.id
_entity.type
_entity.pdbx_description
1 polymer ?
#
loop_
_entity_poly.entity_id
_entity_poly.type
_entity_poly.pdbx_seq_one_letter_code
_entity_poly.pdbx_strand_id
1 'polypeptide(L)'
;MFRTTSESRQIFDGLAGSYASTLATPDISTDCFSRTSRARWPYGRLRLAFAHWPSFIGLQRQYPMLTTPVIIKAALALMVILHTNHTRALIMDPEAQRTRFPFIGENTPLKSIPEAANVAGPTFGGVLKVLNLVAFQPTETVLEYLIRIQSDQKNLTKHANVPWHELSHQTSHPIEDIIPAVEESMIFNWVPSLGPAVLEESSFQNMAVKQTYIRTKLGMLANAGAGGADGSQIVLFLQGALANMSSLCVEHAAQEMKSIAQWLAEKSFLYRQCCGLCALHPNGSHRQIPLPHGIE
;
A
#
# COMPACT_ATOMS: atom_id res chain seq x y z
N MET A 1 -16.69 -31.12 27.33
CA MET A 1 -18.13 -31.32 27.12
C MET A 1 -18.77 -29.94 26.90
N PHE A 2 -18.83 -29.48 25.66
CA PHE A 2 -19.68 -28.36 25.23
C PHE A 2 -20.09 -28.61 23.77
N ARG A 3 -21.38 -28.44 23.52
CA ARG A 3 -22.14 -28.87 22.34
C ARG A 3 -21.83 -28.01 21.10
N THR A 4 -21.67 -28.66 19.97
CA THR A 4 -21.78 -28.08 18.63
C THR A 4 -23.23 -28.20 18.16
N THR A 5 -23.83 -27.10 17.71
CA THR A 5 -25.07 -27.13 16.93
C THR A 5 -24.73 -26.95 15.46
N SER A 6 -25.12 -27.96 14.69
CA SER A 6 -25.00 -28.09 13.25
C SER A 6 -26.12 -27.34 12.55
N GLU A 7 -25.80 -26.38 11.68
CA GLU A 7 -26.74 -25.91 10.66
C GLU A 7 -25.99 -25.09 9.61
N SER A 8 -25.64 -25.75 8.49
CA SER A 8 -25.51 -25.17 7.13
C SER A 8 -24.73 -26.13 6.23
N ARG A 9 -25.32 -27.29 5.93
CA ARG A 9 -24.97 -28.14 4.79
C ARG A 9 -26.16 -28.11 3.85
N GLN A 10 -26.10 -27.28 2.83
CA GLN A 10 -26.80 -27.40 1.54
C GLN A 10 -26.53 -26.11 0.76
N ILE A 11 -25.78 -26.23 -0.32
CA ILE A 11 -25.78 -25.48 -1.59
C ILE A 11 -24.46 -25.90 -2.26
N PHE A 12 -24.47 -27.09 -2.85
CA PHE A 12 -23.51 -27.53 -3.85
C PHE A 12 -24.24 -28.61 -4.64
N ASP A 13 -24.85 -28.21 -5.75
CA ASP A 13 -25.07 -29.04 -6.91
C ASP A 13 -25.59 -28.15 -8.05
N GLY A 14 -24.95 -28.25 -9.21
CA GLY A 14 -25.38 -27.59 -10.43
C GLY A 14 -24.31 -26.70 -11.05
N LEU A 15 -23.44 -27.30 -11.88
CA LEU A 15 -23.26 -26.97 -13.30
C LEU A 15 -21.89 -27.49 -13.77
N ALA A 16 -21.89 -28.76 -14.17
CA ALA A 16 -20.98 -29.27 -15.18
C ALA A 16 -21.53 -28.85 -16.55
N GLY A 17 -20.69 -28.29 -17.41
CA GLY A 17 -21.09 -27.87 -18.76
C GLY A 17 -19.92 -27.44 -19.65
N SER A 18 -19.36 -28.44 -20.35
CA SER A 18 -18.80 -28.40 -21.72
C SER A 18 -17.93 -27.21 -22.17
N TYR A 19 -16.65 -27.50 -22.42
CA TYR A 19 -15.75 -26.72 -23.26
C TYR A 19 -15.97 -27.07 -24.74
N ALA A 20 -16.10 -26.05 -25.60
CA ALA A 20 -15.83 -26.17 -27.02
C ALA A 20 -15.07 -24.91 -27.48
N SER A 21 -13.88 -25.16 -28.03
CA SER A 21 -12.96 -24.19 -28.62
C SER A 21 -13.44 -23.75 -30.00
N THR A 22 -13.27 -22.47 -30.33
CA THR A 22 -13.16 -22.04 -31.73
C THR A 22 -12.16 -20.90 -31.82
N LEU A 23 -11.06 -21.19 -32.50
CA LEU A 23 -10.01 -20.26 -32.92
C LEU A 23 -10.56 -19.33 -34.00
N ALA A 24 -10.37 -18.03 -33.81
CA ALA A 24 -10.39 -17.06 -34.90
C ALA A 24 -9.30 -16.02 -34.65
N THR A 25 -8.31 -15.99 -35.54
CA THR A 25 -7.38 -14.86 -35.74
C THR A 25 -8.15 -13.68 -36.34
N PRO A 26 -7.75 -12.42 -36.05
CA PRO A 26 -7.26 -11.62 -37.17
C PRO A 26 -6.11 -10.67 -36.86
N ASP A 27 -5.33 -10.53 -37.93
CA ASP A 27 -4.50 -9.46 -38.46
C ASP A 27 -4.11 -8.22 -37.64
N ILE A 28 -2.83 -7.90 -37.84
CA ILE A 28 -2.05 -6.79 -37.34
C ILE A 28 -2.33 -5.56 -38.20
N SER A 29 -2.86 -4.51 -37.57
CA SER A 29 -2.87 -3.15 -38.09
C SER A 29 -2.63 -2.19 -36.92
N THR A 30 -1.44 -1.60 -36.93
CA THR A 30 -0.94 -0.42 -36.22
C THR A 30 -1.92 0.35 -35.31
N ASP A 31 -1.75 0.21 -34.00
CA ASP A 31 -1.99 1.30 -33.04
C ASP A 31 -1.17 1.09 -31.74
N CYS A 32 -0.36 2.09 -31.37
CA CYS A 32 0.67 2.01 -30.30
C CYS A 32 0.11 2.11 -28.87
N PHE A 33 -1.09 1.61 -28.62
CA PHE A 33 -1.74 1.55 -27.30
C PHE A 33 -2.14 0.11 -26.98
N SER A 34 -1.17 -0.80 -26.79
CA SER A 34 -1.52 -2.18 -26.42
C SER A 34 -0.46 -2.86 -25.56
N ARG A 35 -0.64 -2.80 -24.23
CA ARG A 35 -0.58 -3.94 -23.29
C ARG A 35 -0.73 -3.46 -21.84
N THR A 36 -1.93 -3.06 -21.46
CA THR A 36 -2.42 -3.37 -20.12
C THR A 36 -2.86 -4.84 -20.14
N SER A 37 -2.11 -5.74 -19.51
CA SER A 37 -2.61 -7.10 -19.26
C SER A 37 -3.83 -7.00 -18.34
N ARG A 38 -5.03 -7.15 -18.90
CA ARG A 38 -6.26 -7.28 -18.12
C ARG A 38 -6.32 -8.67 -17.52
N ALA A 39 -5.79 -8.87 -16.33
CA ALA A 39 -6.15 -10.04 -15.53
C ALA A 39 -7.59 -9.85 -15.04
N ARG A 40 -8.54 -10.57 -15.65
CA ARG A 40 -9.97 -10.52 -15.29
C ARG A 40 -10.24 -11.62 -14.26
N TRP A 41 -10.30 -11.23 -12.98
CA TRP A 41 -10.62 -12.15 -11.89
C TRP A 41 -12.15 -12.29 -11.70
N PRO A 42 -12.67 -13.50 -11.41
CA PRO A 42 -14.11 -13.79 -11.47
C PRO A 42 -14.94 -13.22 -10.30
N TYR A 43 -14.34 -12.48 -9.36
CA TYR A 43 -15.08 -11.81 -8.28
C TYR A 43 -14.90 -10.31 -8.41
N GLY A 44 -16.01 -9.61 -8.69
CA GLY A 44 -16.02 -8.18 -8.97
C GLY A 44 -15.37 -7.35 -7.84
N ARG A 45 -14.71 -6.25 -8.26
CA ARG A 45 -14.07 -5.21 -7.41
C ARG A 45 -12.63 -5.48 -6.99
N LEU A 46 -11.82 -5.96 -7.92
CA LEU A 46 -10.36 -5.97 -7.83
C LEU A 46 -9.81 -5.29 -9.09
N ARG A 47 -9.04 -4.20 -8.93
CA ARG A 47 -8.30 -3.60 -10.05
C ARG A 47 -6.86 -3.33 -9.63
N LEU A 48 -5.97 -4.01 -10.34
CA LEU A 48 -4.52 -3.89 -10.21
C LEU A 48 -4.08 -2.78 -11.16
N ALA A 49 -3.39 -1.77 -10.63
CA ALA A 49 -2.64 -0.87 -11.48
C ALA A 49 -1.22 -1.42 -11.59
N PHE A 50 -0.83 -1.74 -12.82
CA PHE A 50 0.56 -2.02 -13.16
C PHE A 50 1.19 -0.76 -13.70
N ALA A 51 2.37 -0.46 -13.22
CA ALA A 51 3.15 0.59 -13.82
C ALA A 51 4.63 0.22 -13.80
N HIS A 52 5.22 0.26 -14.99
CA HIS A 52 6.66 0.24 -15.15
C HIS A 52 7.20 1.62 -14.80
N TRP A 53 8.04 1.69 -13.77
CA TRP A 53 8.58 2.93 -13.22
C TRP A 53 10.11 2.91 -13.16
N PRO A 54 10.78 3.12 -14.30
CA PRO A 54 12.24 3.19 -14.33
C PRO A 54 12.78 4.37 -13.52
N SER A 55 11.98 5.44 -13.32
CA SER A 55 12.33 6.58 -12.48
C SER A 55 12.57 6.21 -11.01
N PHE A 56 11.92 5.17 -10.50
CA PHE A 56 12.12 4.70 -9.12
C PHE A 56 13.51 4.09 -8.95
N ILE A 57 13.92 3.26 -9.92
CA ILE A 57 15.26 2.67 -9.95
C ILE A 57 16.31 3.77 -10.12
N GLY A 58 16.04 4.75 -11.00
CA GLY A 58 16.91 5.91 -11.18
C GLY A 58 17.09 6.71 -9.89
N LEU A 59 16.00 6.98 -9.18
CA LEU A 59 16.01 7.69 -7.90
C LEU A 59 16.77 6.90 -6.84
N GLN A 60 16.55 5.59 -6.73
CA GLN A 60 17.23 4.70 -5.79
C GLN A 60 18.73 4.62 -6.04
N ARG A 61 19.17 4.61 -7.30
CA ARG A 61 20.59 4.65 -7.64
C ARG A 61 21.25 5.96 -7.18
N GLN A 62 20.55 7.08 -7.29
CA GLN A 62 21.05 8.38 -6.89
C GLN A 62 20.94 8.60 -5.37
N TYR A 63 19.89 8.08 -4.75
CA TYR A 63 19.58 8.20 -3.32
C TYR A 63 19.24 6.80 -2.75
N PRO A 64 20.25 5.96 -2.45
CA PRO A 64 20.04 4.57 -2.02
C PRO A 64 19.24 4.41 -0.73
N MET A 65 19.12 5.47 0.07
CA MET A 65 18.30 5.50 1.27
C MET A 65 16.79 5.47 0.98
N LEU A 66 16.34 5.95 -0.19
CA LEU A 66 14.93 6.08 -0.52
C LEU A 66 14.39 4.75 -1.04
N THR A 67 13.38 4.22 -0.37
CA THR A 67 12.78 2.94 -0.74
C THR A 67 11.49 3.14 -1.55
N THR A 68 11.17 2.20 -2.45
CA THR A 68 9.91 2.22 -3.22
C THR A 68 8.66 2.33 -2.32
N PRO A 69 8.54 1.58 -1.20
CA PRO A 69 7.44 1.74 -0.26
C PRO A 69 7.25 3.20 0.21
N VAL A 70 8.35 3.92 0.47
CA VAL A 70 8.30 5.31 0.93
C VAL A 70 7.76 6.24 -0.15
N ILE A 71 8.17 6.07 -1.41
CA ILE A 71 7.68 6.90 -2.51
C ILE A 71 6.16 6.70 -2.69
N ILE A 72 5.69 5.44 -2.62
CA ILE A 72 4.26 5.13 -2.76
C ILE A 72 3.46 5.64 -1.57
N LYS A 73 3.97 5.48 -0.35
CA LYS A 73 3.34 6.02 0.85
C LYS A 73 3.25 7.54 0.80
N ALA A 74 4.32 8.21 0.35
CA ALA A 74 4.37 9.65 0.16
C ALA A 74 3.33 10.12 -0.87
N ALA A 75 3.15 9.38 -1.96
CA ALA A 75 2.13 9.64 -2.96
C ALA A 75 0.71 9.47 -2.41
N LEU A 76 0.47 8.40 -1.64
CA LEU A 76 -0.80 8.17 -0.96
C LEU A 76 -1.13 9.29 0.04
N ALA A 77 -0.16 9.70 0.86
CA ALA A 77 -0.34 10.79 1.82
C ALA A 77 -0.73 12.11 1.13
N LEU A 78 -0.03 12.47 0.05
CA LEU A 78 -0.35 13.65 -0.75
C LEU A 78 -1.74 13.56 -1.38
N MET A 79 -2.10 12.42 -1.95
CA MET A 79 -3.45 12.20 -2.51
C MET A 79 -4.52 12.44 -1.44
N VAL A 80 -4.35 11.87 -0.24
CA VAL A 80 -5.30 12.08 0.87
C VAL A 80 -5.39 13.55 1.26
N ILE A 81 -4.26 14.23 1.40
CA ILE A 81 -4.19 15.66 1.74
C ILE A 81 -4.91 16.52 0.68
N LEU A 82 -4.69 16.23 -0.60
CA LEU A 82 -5.35 16.92 -1.72
C LEU A 82 -6.86 16.74 -1.74
N HIS A 83 -7.36 15.54 -1.42
CA HIS A 83 -8.79 15.25 -1.44
C HIS A 83 -9.54 15.68 -0.18
N THR A 84 -8.85 15.75 0.96
CA THR A 84 -9.47 16.10 2.26
C THR A 84 -9.30 17.55 2.65
N ASN A 85 -8.43 18.31 1.96
CA ASN A 85 -8.01 19.67 2.33
C ASN A 85 -7.42 19.77 3.75
N HIS A 86 -6.96 18.65 4.32
CA HIS A 86 -6.21 18.64 5.57
C HIS A 86 -4.72 18.88 5.30
N THR A 87 -3.99 19.38 6.30
CA THR A 87 -2.52 19.58 6.19
C THR A 87 -1.72 18.33 6.54
N ARG A 88 -2.39 17.26 6.97
CA ARG A 88 -1.77 16.03 7.44
C ARG A 88 -2.60 14.82 7.03
N ALA A 89 -1.92 13.72 6.71
CA ALA A 89 -2.52 12.40 6.54
C ALA A 89 -2.02 11.48 7.65
N LEU A 90 -2.93 10.72 8.25
CA LEU A 90 -2.60 9.65 9.19
C LEU A 90 -2.81 8.32 8.49
N ILE A 91 -1.74 7.53 8.38
CA ILE A 91 -1.73 6.26 7.66
C ILE A 91 -1.36 5.16 8.65
N MET A 92 -2.13 4.07 8.67
CA MET A 92 -1.68 2.87 9.35
C MET A 92 -0.82 2.00 8.43
N ASP A 93 0.37 1.66 8.90
CA ASP A 93 1.30 0.75 8.25
C ASP A 93 1.42 -0.55 9.06
N PRO A 94 0.95 -1.69 8.55
CA PRO A 94 1.22 -2.99 9.14
C PRO A 94 2.70 -3.36 8.97
N GLU A 95 3.38 -3.72 10.06
CA GLU A 95 4.77 -4.17 10.02
C GLU A 95 4.86 -5.65 10.38
N ALA A 96 5.66 -6.42 9.64
CA ALA A 96 5.82 -7.86 9.91
C ALA A 96 6.71 -8.11 11.14
N GLN A 97 7.68 -7.23 11.39
CA GLN A 97 8.64 -7.25 12.51
C GLN A 97 9.29 -8.60 12.76
N ARG A 98 9.68 -9.25 11.68
CA ARG A 98 10.31 -10.57 11.71
C ARG A 98 11.84 -10.54 11.78
N THR A 99 12.43 -9.37 12.01
CA THR A 99 13.89 -9.20 12.08
C THR A 99 14.47 -9.59 13.44
N ARG A 100 13.71 -9.44 14.53
CA ARG A 100 14.13 -9.79 15.90
C ARG A 100 12.91 -10.02 16.78
N PHE A 101 13.00 -10.91 17.76
CA PHE A 101 11.96 -11.02 18.79
C PHE A 101 11.97 -9.81 19.74
N PRO A 102 10.79 -9.31 20.15
CA PRO A 102 10.66 -8.13 21.01
C PRO A 102 11.24 -8.31 22.42
N PHE A 103 11.37 -9.55 22.89
CA PHE A 103 11.87 -9.88 24.23
C PHE A 103 13.38 -10.16 24.29
N ILE A 104 14.09 -10.06 23.16
CA ILE A 104 15.54 -10.29 23.10
C ILE A 104 16.26 -8.93 23.12
N GLY A 105 16.85 -8.58 24.27
CA GLY A 105 17.63 -7.35 24.42
C GLY A 105 18.83 -7.28 23.48
N GLU A 106 19.27 -6.07 23.12
CA GLU A 106 20.29 -5.81 22.08
C GLU A 106 21.55 -6.65 22.23
N ASN A 107 21.98 -6.89 23.47
CA ASN A 107 23.21 -7.59 23.85
C ASN A 107 23.09 -9.12 23.91
N THR A 108 21.91 -9.70 23.69
CA THR A 108 21.74 -11.16 23.72
C THR A 108 22.36 -11.80 22.48
N PRO A 109 23.26 -12.80 22.62
CA PRO A 109 23.86 -13.48 21.48
C PRO A 109 22.78 -14.18 20.65
N LEU A 110 22.60 -13.76 19.39
CA LEU A 110 21.61 -14.34 18.47
C LEU A 110 21.96 -15.76 17.99
N LYS A 111 23.16 -16.28 18.31
CA LYS A 111 23.67 -17.55 17.75
C LYS A 111 22.84 -18.79 18.10
N SER A 112 21.99 -18.74 19.13
CA SER A 112 21.14 -19.87 19.55
C SER A 112 19.64 -19.62 19.35
N ILE A 113 19.23 -18.43 18.92
CA ILE A 113 17.83 -18.05 18.81
C ILE A 113 17.47 -18.05 17.31
N PRO A 114 16.46 -18.83 16.89
CA PRO A 114 15.97 -18.77 15.52
C PRO A 114 15.64 -17.32 15.12
N GLU A 115 15.88 -16.95 13.88
CA GLU A 115 15.39 -15.67 13.36
C GLU A 115 13.86 -15.62 13.54
N ALA A 116 13.33 -14.47 13.95
CA ALA A 116 11.88 -14.32 14.17
C ALA A 116 11.07 -14.61 12.88
N ALA A 117 11.68 -14.43 11.71
CA ALA A 117 11.14 -14.82 10.41
C ALA A 117 10.85 -16.32 10.26
N ASN A 118 11.59 -17.17 10.97
CA ASN A 118 11.51 -18.62 10.88
C ASN A 118 10.53 -19.23 11.89
N VAL A 119 9.87 -18.41 12.71
CA VAL A 119 8.89 -18.89 13.69
C VAL A 119 7.49 -18.52 13.23
N ALA A 120 6.67 -19.54 12.95
CA ALA A 120 5.26 -19.37 12.68
C ALA A 120 4.52 -18.96 13.96
N GLY A 121 3.69 -17.93 13.86
CA GLY A 121 2.90 -17.43 14.99
C GLY A 121 2.19 -16.13 14.66
N PRO A 122 1.32 -15.65 15.56
CA PRO A 122 0.60 -14.39 15.42
C PRO A 122 1.55 -13.21 15.66
N THR A 123 2.49 -13.02 14.73
CA THR A 123 3.36 -11.84 14.70
C THR A 123 2.54 -10.61 14.30
N PHE A 124 1.58 -10.76 13.38
CA PHE A 124 0.64 -9.71 12.96
C PHE A 124 -0.44 -9.32 14.01
N GLY A 125 -0.38 -9.85 15.23
CA GLY A 125 -1.42 -9.67 16.23
C GLY A 125 -1.35 -8.32 16.94
N GLY A 126 -2.05 -7.30 16.44
CA GLY A 126 -2.50 -6.11 17.20
C GLY A 126 -1.44 -5.13 17.73
N VAL A 127 -0.18 -5.56 17.82
CA VAL A 127 0.96 -4.83 18.41
C VAL A 127 1.80 -4.12 17.33
N LEU A 128 1.63 -4.48 16.06
CA LEU A 128 2.51 -4.05 14.96
C LEU A 128 1.85 -3.07 14.00
N LYS A 129 1.10 -2.12 14.54
CA LYS A 129 0.52 -1.01 13.78
C LYS A 129 1.44 0.18 13.95
N VAL A 130 1.96 0.72 12.87
CA VAL A 130 2.68 1.98 12.89
C VAL A 130 1.72 3.06 12.42
N LEU A 131 1.48 4.08 13.24
CA LEU A 131 0.71 5.25 12.86
C LEU A 131 1.67 6.30 12.29
N ASN A 132 1.63 6.49 10.98
CA ASN A 132 2.47 7.44 10.29
C ASN A 132 1.70 8.73 10.02
N LEU A 133 2.03 9.78 10.77
CA LEU A 133 1.48 11.12 10.58
C LEU A 133 2.34 11.91 9.58
N VAL A 134 1.90 11.95 8.33
CA VAL A 134 2.59 12.68 7.27
C VAL A 134 2.02 14.09 7.19
N ALA A 135 2.81 15.08 7.62
CA ALA A 135 2.48 16.49 7.42
C ALA A 135 2.95 16.98 6.04
N PHE A 136 2.17 17.85 5.41
CA PHE A 136 2.56 18.58 4.21
C PHE A 136 3.21 19.91 4.59
N GLN A 137 4.45 20.14 4.13
CA GLN A 137 5.14 21.42 4.33
C GLN A 137 5.40 22.07 2.96
N PRO A 138 4.71 23.16 2.60
CA PRO A 138 4.81 23.71 1.25
C PRO A 138 6.20 24.27 0.91
N THR A 139 7.00 24.60 1.91
CA THR A 139 8.36 25.14 1.79
C THR A 139 9.41 24.05 1.53
N GLU A 140 9.11 22.79 1.85
CA GLU A 140 10.05 21.68 1.67
C GLU A 140 10.12 21.27 0.19
N THR A 141 11.30 20.90 -0.28
CA THR A 141 11.49 20.30 -1.60
C THR A 141 10.96 18.87 -1.63
N VAL A 142 10.68 18.34 -2.84
CA VAL A 142 10.26 16.95 -3.02
C VAL A 142 11.27 15.97 -2.42
N LEU A 143 12.56 16.22 -2.59
CA LEU A 143 13.61 15.38 -2.03
C LEU A 143 13.61 15.43 -0.49
N GLU A 144 13.50 16.61 0.10
CA GLU A 144 13.41 16.78 1.57
C GLU A 144 12.18 16.07 2.13
N TYR A 145 11.03 16.18 1.46
CA TYR A 145 9.81 15.46 1.80
C TYR A 145 10.02 13.94 1.84
N LEU A 146 10.62 13.37 0.78
CA LEU A 146 10.87 11.94 0.68
C LEU A 146 11.89 11.46 1.73
N ILE A 147 12.96 12.21 1.96
CA ILE A 147 13.97 11.90 2.99
C ILE A 147 13.34 11.94 4.37
N ARG A 148 12.49 12.92 4.66
CA ARG A 148 11.77 13.03 5.92
C ARG A 148 10.86 11.82 6.14
N ILE A 149 10.02 11.45 5.17
CA ILE A 149 9.17 10.26 5.29
C ILE A 149 10.00 8.98 5.48
N GLN A 150 11.14 8.85 4.79
CA GLN A 150 12.05 7.72 4.96
C GLN A 150 12.64 7.67 6.38
N SER A 151 12.99 8.84 6.95
CA SER A 151 13.47 8.97 8.31
C SER A 151 12.37 8.65 9.33
N ASP A 152 11.17 9.19 9.13
CA ASP A 152 9.99 8.93 9.96
C ASP A 152 9.66 7.44 9.97
N GLN A 153 9.64 6.79 8.79
CA GLN A 153 9.44 5.35 8.69
C GLN A 153 10.48 4.58 9.48
N LYS A 154 11.76 4.91 9.32
CA LYS A 154 12.85 4.25 10.04
C LYS A 154 12.67 4.38 11.56
N ASN A 155 12.27 5.56 12.02
CA ASN A 155 12.01 5.80 13.44
C ASN A 155 10.82 5.00 13.95
N LEU A 156 9.72 4.96 13.19
CA LEU A 156 8.55 4.19 13.56
C LEU A 156 8.85 2.69 13.59
N THR A 157 9.55 2.15 12.59
CA THR A 157 9.97 0.75 12.56
C THR A 157 10.84 0.37 13.78
N LYS A 158 11.69 1.29 14.27
CA LYS A 158 12.49 1.08 15.50
C LYS A 158 11.59 0.82 16.73
N HIS A 159 10.44 1.48 16.80
CA HIS A 159 9.50 1.41 17.92
C HIS A 159 8.28 0.53 17.62
N ALA A 160 8.30 -0.22 16.54
CA ALA A 160 7.11 -0.92 16.09
C ALA A 160 6.72 -2.11 17.02
N ASN A 161 7.66 -2.59 17.85
CA ASN A 161 7.43 -3.67 18.82
C ASN A 161 6.69 -3.23 20.10
N VAL A 162 6.32 -1.96 20.20
CA VAL A 162 5.72 -1.43 21.43
C VAL A 162 4.31 -2.01 21.62
N PRO A 163 4.01 -2.66 22.76
CA PRO A 163 2.68 -3.18 23.06
C PRO A 163 1.67 -2.03 23.18
N TRP A 164 0.82 -1.85 22.15
CA TRP A 164 -0.16 -0.76 22.11
C TRP A 164 -1.14 -0.75 23.27
N HIS A 165 -1.47 -1.91 23.84
CA HIS A 165 -2.31 -1.99 25.04
C HIS A 165 -1.63 -1.37 26.27
N GLU A 166 -0.31 -1.49 26.39
CA GLU A 166 0.44 -0.82 27.46
C GLU A 166 0.51 0.69 27.21
N LEU A 167 0.62 1.13 25.95
CA LEU A 167 0.53 2.55 25.61
C LEU A 167 -0.82 3.14 25.99
N SER A 168 -1.92 2.45 25.71
CA SER A 168 -3.26 2.94 26.07
C SER A 168 -3.43 3.14 27.58
N HIS A 169 -2.75 2.34 28.42
CA HIS A 169 -2.77 2.52 29.87
C HIS A 169 -1.93 3.71 30.35
N GLN A 170 -0.93 4.13 29.58
CA GLN A 170 0.02 5.19 29.95
C GLN A 170 -0.37 6.56 29.39
N THR A 171 -1.27 6.62 28.40
CA THR A 171 -1.72 7.88 27.82
C THR A 171 -3.02 8.37 28.43
N SER A 172 -3.10 9.67 28.73
CA SER A 172 -4.33 10.33 29.21
C SER A 172 -5.46 10.40 28.18
N HIS A 173 -5.25 9.91 26.96
CA HIS A 173 -6.20 9.94 25.85
C HIS A 173 -6.59 8.50 25.45
N PRO A 174 -7.85 8.27 25.04
CA PRO A 174 -8.33 6.96 24.64
C PRO A 174 -7.74 6.55 23.29
N ILE A 175 -6.52 5.98 23.30
CA ILE A 175 -5.87 5.39 22.12
C ILE A 175 -6.74 4.27 21.51
N GLU A 176 -7.53 3.61 22.37
CA GLU A 176 -8.52 2.59 22.02
C GLU A 176 -9.55 3.05 20.99
N ASP A 177 -9.84 4.35 20.90
CA ASP A 177 -10.73 4.91 19.88
C ASP A 177 -9.97 5.33 18.61
N ILE A 178 -8.73 5.78 18.77
CA ILE A 178 -7.91 6.32 17.67
C ILE A 178 -7.50 5.18 16.71
N ILE A 179 -7.00 4.07 17.23
CA ILE A 179 -6.48 2.99 16.38
C ILE A 179 -7.57 2.43 15.47
N PRO A 180 -8.76 2.03 15.96
CA PRO A 180 -9.84 1.57 15.10
C PRO A 180 -10.29 2.64 14.11
N ALA A 181 -10.37 3.92 14.51
CA ALA A 181 -10.73 4.98 13.59
C ALA A 181 -9.72 5.13 12.43
N VAL A 182 -8.42 4.99 12.70
CA VAL A 182 -7.40 5.01 11.65
C VAL A 182 -7.50 3.76 10.77
N GLU A 183 -7.66 2.57 11.36
CA GLU A 183 -7.85 1.32 10.62
C GLU A 183 -9.04 1.38 9.69
N GLU A 184 -10.17 1.89 10.18
CA GLU A 184 -11.38 2.07 9.40
C GLU A 184 -11.24 3.17 8.33
N SER A 185 -10.17 3.98 8.33
CA SER A 185 -9.98 5.08 7.38
C SER A 185 -8.93 4.77 6.30
N MET A 186 -7.68 4.47 6.68
CA MET A 186 -6.54 4.45 5.77
C MET A 186 -5.47 3.47 6.21
N ILE A 187 -5.19 2.47 5.37
CA ILE A 187 -4.12 1.50 5.58
C ILE A 187 -3.23 1.47 4.34
N PHE A 188 -1.92 1.53 4.54
CA PHE A 188 -0.93 1.23 3.52
C PHE A 188 -0.18 -0.04 3.90
N ASN A 189 -0.10 -0.99 2.98
CA ASN A 189 0.55 -2.27 3.23
C ASN A 189 1.52 -2.62 2.11
N TRP A 190 2.81 -2.62 2.40
CA TRP A 190 3.82 -3.07 1.46
C TRP A 190 4.01 -4.59 1.57
N VAL A 191 3.70 -5.29 0.48
CA VAL A 191 3.76 -6.75 0.40
C VAL A 191 4.79 -7.12 -0.67
N PRO A 192 6.04 -7.47 -0.30
CA PRO A 192 7.10 -7.79 -1.25
C PRO A 192 6.73 -8.90 -2.24
N SER A 193 5.91 -9.86 -1.82
CA SER A 193 5.46 -10.98 -2.65
C SER A 193 4.28 -10.65 -3.58
N LEU A 194 3.65 -9.48 -3.44
CA LEU A 194 2.48 -9.13 -4.23
C LEU A 194 2.81 -8.97 -5.71
N GLY A 195 3.95 -8.34 -6.04
CA GLY A 195 4.39 -8.17 -7.43
C GLY A 195 4.56 -9.52 -8.14
N PRO A 196 5.42 -10.42 -7.65
CA PRO A 196 5.60 -11.75 -8.25
C PRO A 196 4.32 -12.59 -8.29
N ALA A 197 3.49 -12.52 -7.23
CA ALA A 197 2.23 -13.27 -7.19
C ALA A 197 1.24 -12.80 -8.28
N VAL A 198 1.19 -11.49 -8.54
CA VAL A 198 0.28 -10.90 -9.52
C VAL A 198 0.81 -11.02 -10.95
N LEU A 199 2.13 -10.97 -11.13
CA LEU A 199 2.78 -11.14 -12.44
C LEU A 199 2.92 -12.61 -12.84
N GLU A 200 2.37 -13.54 -12.05
CA GLU A 200 2.48 -14.99 -12.25
C GLU A 200 3.95 -15.47 -12.30
N GLU A 201 4.88 -14.71 -11.71
CA GLU A 201 6.29 -15.05 -11.53
C GLU A 201 6.49 -16.01 -10.33
N SER A 202 5.43 -16.71 -9.91
CA SER A 202 5.47 -17.56 -8.73
C SER A 202 6.35 -18.78 -8.98
N SER A 203 7.24 -19.08 -8.03
CA SER A 203 8.14 -20.23 -8.13
C SER A 203 7.46 -21.59 -7.94
N PHE A 204 6.14 -21.61 -7.68
CA PHE A 204 5.40 -22.81 -7.30
C PHE A 204 4.48 -23.29 -8.42
N GLN A 205 4.95 -24.26 -9.20
CA GLN A 205 4.21 -24.78 -10.36
C GLN A 205 2.94 -25.56 -10.01
N ASN A 206 2.85 -26.08 -8.77
CA ASN A 206 1.76 -26.96 -8.32
C ASN A 206 0.88 -26.35 -7.21
N MET A 207 1.04 -25.07 -6.91
CA MET A 207 0.22 -24.38 -5.90
C MET A 207 -0.66 -23.32 -6.55
N ALA A 208 -1.97 -23.44 -6.36
CA ALA A 208 -2.91 -22.40 -6.73
C ALA A 208 -3.08 -21.44 -5.54
N VAL A 209 -2.59 -20.20 -5.68
CA VAL A 209 -2.87 -19.15 -4.71
C VAL A 209 -4.37 -18.84 -4.75
N LYS A 210 -5.09 -19.13 -3.66
CA LYS A 210 -6.48 -18.74 -3.47
C LYS A 210 -6.52 -17.51 -2.58
N GLN A 211 -7.00 -16.40 -3.14
CA GLN A 211 -7.19 -15.18 -2.37
C GLN A 211 -8.52 -15.28 -1.62
N THR A 212 -8.46 -15.25 -0.30
CA THR A 212 -9.63 -15.08 0.55
C THR A 212 -9.89 -13.60 0.74
N TYR A 213 -11.11 -13.16 0.44
CA TYR A 213 -11.52 -11.78 0.68
C TYR A 213 -12.27 -11.73 2.00
N ILE A 214 -11.73 -11.00 2.98
CA ILE A 214 -12.46 -10.64 4.18
C ILE A 214 -13.05 -9.25 3.93
N ARG A 215 -14.37 -9.14 4.00
CA ARG A 215 -15.04 -7.84 3.90
C ARG A 215 -14.85 -7.09 5.22
N THR A 216 -13.80 -6.29 5.27
CA THR A 216 -13.50 -5.42 6.39
C THR A 216 -14.15 -4.05 6.19
N LYS A 217 -14.61 -3.43 7.28
CA LYS A 217 -15.10 -2.04 7.28
C LYS A 217 -13.88 -1.11 7.25
N LEU A 218 -13.30 -0.94 6.06
CA LEU A 218 -12.14 -0.07 5.84
C LEU A 218 -12.50 1.02 4.84
N GLY A 219 -11.99 2.23 5.02
CA GLY A 219 -12.13 3.35 4.08
C GLY A 219 -11.35 3.06 2.80
N MET A 220 -10.02 3.06 2.91
CA MET A 220 -9.12 2.59 1.86
C MET A 220 -7.97 1.77 2.43
N LEU A 221 -7.73 0.60 1.83
CA LEU A 221 -6.52 -0.19 2.03
C LEU A 221 -5.75 -0.22 0.70
N ALA A 222 -4.54 0.34 0.70
CA ALA A 222 -3.62 0.33 -0.42
C ALA A 222 -2.53 -0.71 -0.18
N ASN A 223 -2.68 -1.89 -0.77
CA ASN A 223 -1.60 -2.87 -0.83
C ASN A 223 -0.69 -2.55 -2.03
N ALA A 224 0.62 -2.61 -1.84
CA ALA A 224 1.57 -2.35 -2.91
C ALA A 224 2.72 -3.36 -2.88
N GLY A 225 3.31 -3.66 -4.03
CA GLY A 225 4.49 -4.52 -4.12
C GLY A 225 5.26 -4.30 -5.41
N ALA A 226 6.56 -4.57 -5.39
CA ALA A 226 7.42 -4.54 -6.56
C ALA A 226 7.53 -5.93 -7.20
N GLY A 227 7.63 -5.98 -8.52
CA GLY A 227 7.85 -7.19 -9.32
C GLY A 227 8.56 -6.85 -10.64
N GLY A 228 8.62 -7.83 -11.54
CA GLY A 228 9.42 -7.74 -12.76
C GLY A 228 10.90 -8.02 -12.50
N ALA A 229 11.63 -8.38 -13.55
CA ALA A 229 13.03 -8.84 -13.46
C ALA A 229 13.98 -7.86 -12.75
N ASP A 230 13.68 -6.56 -12.78
CA ASP A 230 14.48 -5.48 -12.18
C ASP A 230 13.77 -4.76 -11.02
N GLY A 231 12.60 -5.23 -10.60
CA GLY A 231 11.79 -4.56 -9.57
C GLY A 231 11.14 -3.24 -10.02
N SER A 232 11.18 -2.92 -11.32
CA SER A 232 10.61 -1.68 -11.87
C SER A 232 9.09 -1.68 -11.95
N GLN A 233 8.45 -2.86 -11.88
CA GLN A 233 7.00 -2.96 -12.00
C GLN A 233 6.39 -2.89 -10.62
N ILE A 234 5.63 -1.84 -10.35
CA ILE A 234 4.90 -1.75 -9.09
C ILE A 234 3.44 -2.10 -9.34
N VAL A 235 2.94 -2.96 -8.46
CA VAL A 235 1.56 -3.39 -8.41
C VAL A 235 0.88 -2.64 -7.27
N LEU A 236 -0.19 -1.93 -7.58
CA LEU A 236 -1.07 -1.31 -6.59
C LEU A 236 -2.40 -2.05 -6.54
N PHE A 237 -2.84 -2.34 -5.32
CA PHE A 237 -4.05 -3.07 -5.04
C PHE A 237 -4.89 -2.35 -4.00
N LEU A 238 -5.99 -1.73 -4.45
CA LEU A 238 -6.87 -0.91 -3.61
C LEU A 238 -8.12 -1.69 -3.16
N GLN A 239 -8.43 -1.62 -1.86
CA GLN A 239 -9.59 -2.26 -1.21
C GLN A 239 -10.31 -1.27 -0.27
N GLY A 240 -11.49 -1.63 0.22
CA GLY A 240 -12.26 -0.86 1.21
C GLY A 240 -13.55 -0.23 0.64
N ALA A 241 -14.05 0.81 1.31
CA ALA A 241 -15.19 1.61 0.90
C ALA A 241 -14.96 2.23 -0.49
N LEU A 242 -13.72 2.66 -0.79
CA LEU A 242 -13.35 3.08 -2.14
C LEU A 242 -13.57 1.96 -3.17
N ALA A 243 -13.16 0.72 -2.86
CA ALA A 243 -13.40 -0.42 -3.73
C ALA A 243 -14.88 -0.82 -3.81
N ASN A 244 -15.70 -0.37 -2.86
CA ASN A 244 -17.15 -0.52 -2.91
C ASN A 244 -17.84 0.51 -3.81
N MET A 245 -17.14 1.56 -4.23
CA MET A 245 -17.60 2.51 -5.25
C MET A 245 -17.53 1.90 -6.66
N SER A 246 -17.83 2.70 -7.67
CA SER A 246 -17.71 2.26 -9.07
C SER A 246 -16.26 1.87 -9.40
N SER A 247 -16.09 0.94 -10.32
CA SER A 247 -14.76 0.55 -10.79
C SER A 247 -13.98 1.70 -11.42
N LEU A 248 -14.67 2.73 -11.91
CA LEU A 248 -14.10 3.95 -12.45
C LEU A 248 -13.50 4.83 -11.34
N CYS A 249 -14.13 4.89 -10.16
CA CYS A 249 -13.56 5.60 -9.00
C CYS A 249 -12.25 4.97 -8.53
N VAL A 250 -12.19 3.64 -8.47
CA VAL A 250 -10.96 2.91 -8.10
C VAL A 250 -9.86 3.13 -9.11
N GLU A 251 -10.18 3.10 -10.41
CA GLU A 251 -9.23 3.33 -11.49
C GLU A 251 -8.69 4.77 -11.47
N HIS A 252 -9.56 5.75 -11.25
CA HIS A 252 -9.16 7.15 -11.11
C HIS A 252 -8.21 7.34 -9.92
N ALA A 253 -8.54 6.79 -8.75
CA ALA A 253 -7.68 6.88 -7.56
C ALA A 253 -6.32 6.19 -7.79
N ALA A 254 -6.30 5.02 -8.42
CA ALA A 254 -5.06 4.32 -8.74
C ALA A 254 -4.20 5.10 -9.75
N GLN A 255 -4.84 5.71 -10.76
CA GLN A 255 -4.15 6.52 -11.75
C GLN A 255 -3.61 7.82 -11.15
N GLU A 256 -4.35 8.46 -10.25
CA GLU A 256 -3.91 9.65 -9.53
C GLU A 256 -2.72 9.34 -8.62
N MET A 257 -2.80 8.28 -7.81
CA MET A 257 -1.68 7.83 -6.99
C MET A 257 -0.44 7.52 -7.83
N LYS A 258 -0.61 6.87 -8.99
CA LYS A 258 0.47 6.65 -9.97
C LYS A 258 1.07 7.97 -10.47
N SER A 259 0.25 8.94 -10.87
CA SER A 259 0.72 10.23 -11.37
C SER A 259 1.53 10.98 -10.32
N ILE A 260 1.05 11.01 -9.07
CA ILE A 260 1.77 11.63 -7.95
C ILE A 260 3.08 10.89 -7.69
N ALA A 261 3.07 9.56 -7.66
CA ALA A 261 4.27 8.77 -7.40
C ALA A 261 5.34 8.93 -8.49
N GLN A 262 4.92 9.03 -9.75
CA GLN A 262 5.81 9.34 -10.87
C GLN A 262 6.42 10.74 -10.74
N TRP A 263 5.60 11.74 -10.38
CA TRP A 263 6.08 13.08 -10.15
C TRP A 263 7.10 13.15 -9.01
N LEU A 264 6.87 12.43 -7.91
CA LEU A 264 7.79 12.33 -6.78
C LEU A 264 9.13 11.68 -7.17
N ALA A 265 9.11 10.73 -8.11
CA ALA A 265 10.31 10.01 -8.55
C ALA A 265 11.07 10.68 -9.69
N GLU A 266 10.50 11.71 -10.31
CA GLU A 266 11.06 12.38 -11.48
C GLU A 266 12.19 13.35 -11.08
N LYS A 267 13.37 13.18 -11.69
CA LYS A 267 14.58 13.94 -11.32
C LYS A 267 14.40 15.46 -11.45
N SER A 268 13.62 15.91 -12.43
CA SER A 268 13.38 17.34 -12.70
C SER A 268 12.53 18.04 -11.62
N PHE A 269 11.85 17.28 -10.75
CA PHE A 269 10.98 17.81 -9.71
C PHE A 269 11.57 17.70 -8.30
N LEU A 270 12.66 16.93 -8.10
CA LEU A 270 13.26 16.68 -6.78
C LEU A 270 13.61 17.94 -5.98
N TYR A 271 14.08 18.98 -6.68
CA TYR A 271 14.50 20.24 -6.05
C TYR A 271 13.42 21.33 -6.10
N ARG A 272 12.21 21.00 -6.58
CA ARG A 272 11.07 21.92 -6.54
C ARG A 272 10.37 21.81 -5.19
N GLN A 273 9.80 22.93 -4.73
CA GLN A 273 8.95 22.94 -3.54
C GLN A 273 7.67 22.11 -3.77
N CYS A 274 7.23 21.43 -2.71
CA CYS A 274 6.02 20.60 -2.74
C CYS A 274 4.74 21.39 -3.02
N CYS A 275 4.76 22.72 -2.85
CA CYS A 275 3.72 23.65 -3.32
C CYS A 275 3.33 23.43 -4.82
N GLY A 276 4.28 22.98 -5.65
CA GLY A 276 4.07 22.73 -7.08
C GLY A 276 3.07 21.62 -7.41
N LEU A 277 2.67 20.77 -6.47
CA LEU A 277 1.63 19.75 -6.67
C LEU A 277 0.27 20.34 -7.04
N CYS A 278 0.01 21.61 -6.73
CA CYS A 278 -1.20 22.31 -7.17
C CYS A 278 -1.35 22.35 -8.71
N ALA A 279 -0.26 22.10 -9.47
CA ALA A 279 -0.27 22.06 -10.93
C ALA A 279 -0.60 20.68 -11.54
N LEU A 280 -0.69 19.61 -10.74
CA LEU A 280 -0.98 18.26 -11.23
C LEU A 280 -2.48 17.94 -11.34
N HIS A 281 -3.37 18.90 -11.07
CA HIS A 281 -4.79 18.68 -11.28
C HIS A 281 -5.07 18.61 -12.80
N PRO A 282 -5.54 17.47 -13.34
CA PRO A 282 -5.76 17.31 -14.78
C PRO A 282 -6.85 18.24 -15.36
N ASN A 283 -7.59 18.96 -14.50
CA ASN A 283 -8.68 19.86 -14.89
C ASN A 283 -8.32 21.35 -14.85
N GLY A 284 -7.04 21.74 -14.65
CA GLY A 284 -6.63 23.15 -14.71
C GLY A 284 -7.25 24.08 -13.65
N SER A 285 -8.06 23.55 -12.73
CA SER A 285 -8.53 24.31 -11.58
C SER A 285 -7.39 24.36 -10.57
N HIS A 286 -6.77 25.54 -10.44
CA HIS A 286 -5.88 25.87 -9.33
C HIS A 286 -6.65 25.76 -8.01
N ARG A 287 -6.79 24.55 -7.46
CA ARG A 287 -7.12 24.39 -6.04
C ARG A 287 -5.82 24.63 -5.29
N GLN A 288 -5.62 25.88 -4.87
CA GLN A 288 -4.61 26.19 -3.87
C GLN A 288 -4.98 25.42 -2.60
N ILE A 289 -4.05 24.60 -2.09
CA ILE A 289 -4.14 24.10 -0.72
C ILE A 289 -4.12 25.36 0.15
N PRO A 290 -5.14 25.61 0.99
CA PRO A 290 -5.16 26.79 1.84
C PRO A 290 -3.91 26.77 2.73
N LEU A 291 -3.07 27.79 2.58
CA LEU A 291 -1.94 28.00 3.49
C LEU A 291 -2.50 28.21 4.90
N PRO A 292 -1.87 27.63 5.94
CA PRO A 292 -2.28 27.90 7.32
C PRO A 292 -2.18 29.40 7.58
N HIS A 293 -3.32 30.03 7.92
CA HIS A 293 -3.36 31.43 8.33
C HIS A 293 -2.49 31.61 9.57
N GLY A 294 -1.43 32.43 9.48
CA GLY A 294 -0.67 32.89 10.64
C GLY A 294 0.86 32.76 10.59
N ILE A 295 1.50 32.98 9.45
CA ILE A 295 2.93 33.32 9.41
C ILE A 295 3.04 34.62 8.59
N GLU A 296 2.96 35.75 9.30
CA GLU A 296 3.55 37.02 8.87
C GLU A 296 5.03 37.07 9.27
#